data_AF-A0AA88I4G1-F1
#
_entry.id   AF-A0AA88I4G1-F1
#
_cell.length_a   1.000
_cell.length_b   1.000
_cell.length_c   1.000
_cell.angle_alpha   90.00
_cell.angle_beta   90.00
_cell.angle_gamma   90.00
#
_symmetry.space_group_name_H-M   'P 1'
#
loop_
_entity.id
_entity.type
_entity.pdbx_description
1 polymer ?
#
loop_
_entity_poly.entity_id
_entity_poly.type
_entity_poly.pdbx_seq_one_letter_code
_entity_poly.pdbx_strand_id
1 'polypeptide(L)'
;PYHFSYHRVIWKDMDGDGDLDALTARFHNADQEQQLAWLENPGAAVEGWNQHVLVTMGPDVHFRTLELTSNGVTYDCILGGEFWQQKVTLYFIDKSAPGGWNDPLNIQSIIIDDTCGQVFDVYVDDFNRDGKIEFLATAYNTSIKVGSVYVYEIPDSFPEGSWNRITIADGFEPNYIFGGQSMSPGSPKPFYPSLAYENEILDDGRQHKPWLTVSGDDDGKVYILRPLSEDPTDWTYEKQILVDTQATTSGKMAIADLDGDGYREIVAAGYSADRIYVFTYAP
;
A
#
# COMPACT_ATOMS: atom_id res chain seq x y z
N PRO A 1 -25.17 18.46 -4.41
CA PRO A 1 -24.22 17.40 -4.80
C PRO A 1 -23.26 17.08 -3.66
N TYR A 2 -23.23 15.83 -3.21
CA TYR A 2 -22.28 15.38 -2.20
C TYR A 2 -20.86 15.39 -2.81
N HIS A 3 -19.89 15.95 -2.09
CA HIS A 3 -18.51 16.05 -2.58
C HIS A 3 -17.72 14.83 -2.06
N PHE A 4 -17.51 13.85 -2.95
CA PHE A 4 -16.62 12.72 -2.66
C PHE A 4 -15.16 13.18 -2.73
N SER A 5 -14.35 12.67 -1.82
CA SER A 5 -12.89 12.75 -1.88
C SER A 5 -12.34 11.46 -2.50
N TYR A 6 -11.28 11.59 -3.30
CA TYR A 6 -10.61 10.49 -4.01
C TYR A 6 -9.14 10.51 -3.63
N HIS A 7 -8.60 9.39 -3.15
CA HIS A 7 -7.22 9.33 -2.63
C HIS A 7 -6.24 8.61 -3.55
N ARG A 8 -6.73 7.71 -4.40
CA ARG A 8 -5.88 6.88 -5.25
C ARG A 8 -6.59 6.50 -6.53
N VAL A 9 -5.86 6.62 -7.64
CA VAL A 9 -6.22 6.03 -8.93
C VAL A 9 -5.22 4.93 -9.30
N ILE A 10 -5.72 3.80 -9.78
CA ILE A 10 -4.94 2.77 -10.48
C ILE A 10 -5.51 2.68 -11.90
N TRP A 11 -4.63 2.77 -12.89
CA TRP A 11 -5.00 2.60 -14.29
C TRP A 11 -5.06 1.11 -14.61
N LYS A 12 -6.23 0.61 -14.98
CA LYS A 12 -6.48 -0.81 -15.25
C LYS A 12 -7.67 -0.93 -16.20
N ASP A 13 -7.56 -1.80 -17.19
CA ASP A 13 -8.68 -2.18 -18.07
C ASP A 13 -9.68 -3.02 -17.25
N MET A 14 -10.83 -2.44 -16.92
CA MET A 14 -11.82 -3.04 -16.00
C MET A 14 -12.89 -3.84 -16.74
N ASP A 15 -13.16 -3.52 -18.01
CA ASP A 15 -14.20 -4.15 -18.82
C ASP A 15 -13.67 -5.04 -19.96
N GLY A 16 -12.37 -5.02 -20.20
CA GLY A 16 -11.67 -5.86 -21.17
C GLY A 16 -11.73 -5.32 -22.60
N ASP A 17 -12.06 -4.05 -22.81
CA ASP A 17 -12.13 -3.44 -24.14
C ASP A 17 -10.76 -2.99 -24.70
N GLY A 18 -9.73 -3.00 -23.85
CA GLY A 18 -8.33 -2.73 -24.18
C GLY A 18 -7.85 -1.31 -23.87
N ASP A 19 -8.70 -0.43 -23.36
CA ASP A 19 -8.28 0.85 -22.81
C ASP A 19 -8.07 0.80 -21.29
N LEU A 20 -7.32 1.77 -20.74
CA LEU A 20 -7.09 1.82 -19.30
C LEU A 20 -8.13 2.72 -18.64
N ASP A 21 -8.85 2.16 -17.69
CA ASP A 21 -9.81 2.87 -16.85
C ASP A 21 -9.20 3.41 -15.56
N ALA A 22 -9.91 4.34 -14.93
CA ALA A 22 -9.54 4.87 -13.63
C ALA A 22 -10.25 4.13 -12.50
N LEU A 23 -9.64 3.06 -11.98
CA LEU A 23 -10.08 2.42 -10.74
C LEU A 23 -9.69 3.31 -9.56
N THR A 24 -10.64 3.60 -8.67
CA THR A 24 -10.45 4.53 -7.54
C THR A 24 -11.24 4.14 -6.30
N ALA A 25 -10.67 4.46 -5.14
CA ALA A 25 -11.39 4.51 -3.87
C ALA A 25 -11.91 5.93 -3.65
N ARG A 26 -13.09 6.05 -3.06
CA ARG A 26 -13.68 7.33 -2.70
C ARG A 26 -14.45 7.25 -1.39
N PHE A 27 -14.56 8.38 -0.72
CA PHE A 27 -15.44 8.50 0.42
C PHE A 27 -16.16 9.85 0.46
N HIS A 28 -17.32 9.85 1.10
CA HIS A 28 -18.08 11.04 1.46
C HIS A 28 -18.48 10.89 2.93
N ASN A 29 -18.33 11.98 3.70
CA ASN A 29 -18.52 11.97 5.15
C ASN A 29 -17.82 10.78 5.81
N ALA A 30 -16.47 10.74 5.74
CA ALA A 30 -15.53 9.82 6.39
C ALA A 30 -16.08 8.43 6.80
N ASP A 31 -16.98 8.34 7.78
CA ASP A 31 -17.58 7.12 8.34
C ASP A 31 -18.88 6.62 7.66
N GLN A 32 -19.49 7.36 6.73
CA GLN A 32 -20.83 7.05 6.21
C GLN A 32 -20.86 6.39 4.83
N GLU A 33 -20.06 6.89 3.88
CA GLU A 33 -20.13 6.44 2.49
C GLU A 33 -18.73 6.23 1.91
N GLN A 34 -18.24 5.00 1.93
CA GLN A 34 -17.00 4.59 1.25
C GLN A 34 -17.34 3.71 0.05
N GLN A 35 -16.65 3.91 -1.06
CA GLN A 35 -16.91 3.15 -2.29
C GLN A 35 -15.62 2.89 -3.05
N LEU A 36 -15.52 1.66 -3.55
CA LEU A 36 -14.62 1.34 -4.64
C LEU A 36 -15.40 1.47 -5.95
N ALA A 37 -14.87 2.25 -6.87
CA ALA A 37 -15.50 2.55 -8.15
C ALA A 37 -14.45 2.62 -9.25
N TRP A 38 -14.88 2.44 -10.49
CA TRP A 38 -14.05 2.76 -11.65
C TRP A 38 -14.76 3.74 -12.57
N LEU A 39 -13.98 4.52 -13.29
CA LEU A 39 -14.49 5.41 -14.32
C LEU A 39 -14.05 4.83 -15.67
N GLU A 40 -15.04 4.52 -16.50
CA GLU A 40 -14.90 3.96 -17.84
C GLU A 40 -14.34 4.99 -18.80
N ASN A 41 -13.21 4.65 -19.38
CA ASN A 41 -12.59 5.41 -20.44
C ASN A 41 -13.36 5.12 -21.75
N PRO A 42 -13.81 6.14 -22.49
CA PRO A 42 -14.54 5.93 -23.74
C PRO A 42 -13.61 5.67 -24.95
N GLY A 43 -12.36 5.22 -24.74
CA GLY A 43 -11.34 5.04 -25.78
C GLY A 43 -10.81 6.33 -26.41
N ALA A 44 -11.17 7.50 -25.88
CA ALA A 44 -10.79 8.80 -26.43
C ALA A 44 -10.64 9.87 -25.34
N ALA A 45 -9.77 10.86 -25.59
CA ALA A 45 -9.59 12.01 -24.71
C ALA A 45 -10.76 13.01 -24.80
N VAL A 46 -11.94 12.58 -24.38
CA VAL A 46 -13.21 13.32 -24.42
C VAL A 46 -13.87 13.38 -23.05
N GLU A 47 -14.84 14.29 -22.90
CA GLU A 47 -15.77 14.26 -21.78
C GLU A 47 -16.72 13.05 -21.89
N GLY A 48 -17.29 12.60 -20.77
CA GLY A 48 -18.32 11.57 -20.74
C GLY A 48 -17.91 10.20 -20.17
N TRP A 49 -16.90 10.16 -19.28
CA TRP A 49 -16.54 8.95 -18.56
C TRP A 49 -17.72 8.46 -17.70
N ASN A 50 -18.10 7.19 -17.82
CA ASN A 50 -19.15 6.60 -17.01
C ASN A 50 -18.57 6.05 -15.72
N GLN A 51 -19.22 6.31 -14.59
CA GLN A 51 -18.74 5.80 -13.31
C GLN A 51 -19.54 4.58 -12.87
N HIS A 52 -18.84 3.53 -12.48
CA HIS A 52 -19.39 2.27 -12.01
C HIS A 52 -18.95 2.00 -10.56
N VAL A 53 -19.90 1.71 -9.66
CA VAL A 53 -19.60 1.38 -8.26
C VAL A 53 -19.48 -0.13 -8.13
N LEU A 54 -18.32 -0.61 -7.68
CA LEU A 54 -18.04 -2.04 -7.47
C LEU A 54 -18.45 -2.49 -6.07
N VAL A 55 -18.07 -1.70 -5.06
CA VAL A 55 -18.25 -2.05 -3.64
C VAL A 55 -18.72 -0.82 -2.88
N THR A 56 -19.70 -1.02 -2.00
CA THR A 56 -20.10 -0.06 -0.97
C THR A 56 -19.54 -0.47 0.38
N MET A 57 -19.13 0.48 1.21
CA MET A 57 -18.44 0.24 2.49
C MET A 57 -17.14 -0.58 2.29
N GLY A 58 -16.40 -0.24 1.23
CA GLY A 58 -15.09 -0.84 0.92
C GLY A 58 -13.95 0.15 1.05
N PRO A 59 -12.81 -0.07 0.36
CA PRO A 59 -11.61 0.75 0.55
C PRO A 59 -11.89 2.22 0.29
N ASP A 60 -11.38 3.05 1.20
CA ASP A 60 -11.66 4.48 1.29
C ASP A 60 -10.44 5.32 0.90
N VAL A 61 -9.23 4.89 1.23
CA VAL A 61 -7.98 5.60 0.91
C VAL A 61 -7.14 4.89 -0.14
N HIS A 62 -6.58 3.73 0.20
CA HIS A 62 -5.57 3.07 -0.64
C HIS A 62 -5.87 1.60 -0.85
N PHE A 63 -5.50 1.14 -2.04
CA PHE A 63 -5.64 -0.23 -2.45
C PHE A 63 -4.53 -0.60 -3.44
N ARG A 64 -4.38 -1.88 -3.75
CA ARG A 64 -3.53 -2.42 -4.81
C ARG A 64 -4.30 -3.47 -5.59
N THR A 65 -3.92 -3.66 -6.84
CA THR A 65 -4.40 -4.77 -7.67
C THR A 65 -3.34 -5.85 -7.72
N LEU A 66 -3.75 -7.11 -7.70
CA LEU A 66 -2.88 -8.27 -7.81
C LEU A 66 -3.65 -9.45 -8.38
N GLU A 67 -2.93 -10.45 -8.88
CA GLU A 67 -3.53 -11.72 -9.28
C GLU A 67 -3.13 -12.80 -8.30
N LEU A 68 -4.10 -13.59 -7.84
CA LEU A 68 -3.86 -14.73 -6.96
C LEU A 68 -4.38 -15.99 -7.64
N THR A 69 -3.66 -17.10 -7.49
CA THR A 69 -4.13 -18.40 -7.97
C THR A 69 -4.36 -19.32 -6.78
N SER A 70 -5.54 -19.91 -6.71
CA SER A 70 -5.88 -20.90 -5.69
C SER A 70 -6.70 -22.02 -6.31
N ASN A 71 -6.37 -23.26 -5.95
CA ASN A 71 -7.04 -24.47 -6.44
C ASN A 71 -7.15 -24.54 -7.99
N GLY A 72 -6.18 -23.97 -8.70
CA GLY A 72 -6.14 -23.93 -10.16
C GLY A 72 -7.01 -22.85 -10.82
N VAL A 73 -7.66 -21.99 -10.03
CA VAL A 73 -8.40 -20.81 -10.50
C VAL A 73 -7.56 -19.56 -10.27
N THR A 74 -7.44 -18.71 -11.29
CA THR A 74 -6.80 -17.40 -11.18
C THR A 74 -7.86 -16.35 -10.92
N TYR A 75 -7.64 -15.58 -9.87
CA TYR A 75 -8.49 -14.49 -9.43
C TYR A 75 -7.81 -13.16 -9.74
N ASP A 76 -8.59 -12.22 -10.23
CA ASP A 76 -8.20 -10.82 -10.28
C ASP A 76 -8.66 -10.15 -8.99
N CYS A 77 -7.73 -9.56 -8.26
CA CYS A 77 -7.92 -9.13 -6.88
C CYS A 77 -7.64 -7.64 -6.68
N ILE A 78 -8.36 -7.05 -5.73
CA ILE A 78 -8.16 -5.70 -5.22
C ILE A 78 -7.97 -5.81 -3.70
N LEU A 79 -6.75 -5.59 -3.24
CA LEU A 79 -6.38 -5.52 -1.83
C LEU A 79 -6.64 -4.10 -1.32
N GLY A 80 -7.60 -3.94 -0.41
CA GLY A 80 -7.96 -2.66 0.18
C GLY A 80 -7.44 -2.50 1.60
N GLY A 81 -6.82 -1.36 1.87
CA GLY A 81 -6.68 -0.83 3.23
C GLY A 81 -7.87 0.07 3.54
N GLU A 82 -8.61 -0.24 4.62
CA GLU A 82 -9.78 0.53 5.02
C GLU A 82 -9.47 1.32 6.29
N PHE A 83 -9.35 2.64 6.12
CA PHE A 83 -8.98 3.55 7.18
C PHE A 83 -10.10 3.73 8.19
N TRP A 84 -11.34 3.89 7.73
CA TRP A 84 -12.48 4.15 8.62
C TRP A 84 -13.00 2.86 9.26
N GLN A 85 -12.99 1.77 8.50
CA GLN A 85 -13.46 0.47 8.96
C GLN A 85 -12.39 -0.33 9.72
N GLN A 86 -11.15 0.18 9.78
CA GLN A 86 -10.03 -0.38 10.54
C GLN A 86 -9.69 -1.82 10.17
N LYS A 87 -9.64 -2.11 8.88
CA LYS A 87 -9.43 -3.46 8.39
C LYS A 87 -8.69 -3.51 7.06
N VAL A 88 -8.11 -4.67 6.77
CA VAL A 88 -7.65 -5.06 5.44
C VAL A 88 -8.67 -6.01 4.84
N THR A 89 -9.13 -5.72 3.62
CA THR A 89 -10.10 -6.54 2.89
C THR A 89 -9.54 -6.88 1.52
N LEU A 90 -9.75 -8.11 1.06
CA LEU A 90 -9.48 -8.51 -0.32
C LEU A 90 -10.79 -8.69 -1.06
N TYR A 91 -10.95 -7.96 -2.15
CA TYR A 91 -12.06 -8.12 -3.10
C TYR A 91 -11.53 -8.85 -4.33
N PHE A 92 -12.34 -9.73 -4.92
CA PHE A 92 -11.85 -10.54 -6.03
C PHE A 92 -12.98 -11.10 -6.88
N ILE A 93 -12.62 -11.40 -8.12
CA ILE A 93 -13.46 -12.13 -9.08
C ILE A 93 -12.65 -13.30 -9.66
N ASP A 94 -13.31 -14.37 -10.08
CA ASP A 94 -12.67 -15.32 -11.00
C ASP A 94 -12.33 -14.55 -12.28
N LYS A 95 -11.05 -14.54 -12.68
CA LYS A 95 -10.56 -13.75 -13.81
C LYS A 95 -11.21 -14.17 -15.14
N SER A 96 -11.73 -15.40 -15.21
CA SER A 96 -12.44 -15.93 -16.37
C SER A 96 -13.95 -15.70 -16.34
N ALA A 97 -14.49 -15.10 -15.28
CA ALA A 97 -15.92 -14.89 -15.13
C ALA A 97 -16.46 -13.97 -16.24
N PRO A 98 -17.51 -14.38 -16.97
CA PRO A 98 -18.18 -13.51 -17.94
C PRO A 98 -18.64 -12.20 -17.28
N GLY A 99 -18.42 -11.07 -17.95
CA GLY A 99 -18.74 -9.76 -17.42
C GLY A 99 -17.73 -9.20 -16.40
N GLY A 100 -16.73 -9.98 -15.98
CA GLY A 100 -15.63 -9.50 -15.14
C GLY A 100 -16.10 -8.73 -13.90
N TRP A 101 -15.50 -7.56 -13.66
CA TRP A 101 -15.88 -6.66 -12.57
C TRP A 101 -17.22 -5.95 -12.80
N ASN A 102 -17.77 -5.97 -14.02
CA ASN A 102 -19.03 -5.31 -14.37
C ASN A 102 -20.27 -6.11 -14.01
N ASP A 103 -20.12 -7.40 -13.68
CA ASP A 103 -21.18 -8.17 -13.05
C ASP A 103 -20.97 -8.19 -11.52
N PRO A 104 -21.79 -7.45 -10.74
CA PRO A 104 -21.66 -7.42 -9.28
C PRO A 104 -21.82 -8.79 -8.62
N LEU A 105 -22.43 -9.77 -9.30
CA LEU A 105 -22.56 -11.14 -8.78
C LEU A 105 -21.23 -11.90 -8.78
N ASN A 106 -20.24 -11.45 -9.56
CA ASN A 106 -18.91 -12.04 -9.57
C ASN A 106 -18.07 -11.63 -8.34
N ILE A 107 -18.37 -10.46 -7.76
CA ILE A 107 -17.52 -9.82 -6.74
C ILE A 107 -17.67 -10.54 -5.41
N GLN A 108 -16.57 -11.12 -4.96
CA GLN A 108 -16.42 -11.74 -3.64
C GLN A 108 -15.50 -10.89 -2.76
N SER A 109 -15.56 -11.09 -1.45
CA SER A 109 -14.66 -10.41 -0.52
C SER A 109 -14.37 -11.25 0.72
N ILE A 110 -13.18 -11.04 1.29
CA ILE A 110 -12.80 -11.55 2.62
C ILE A 110 -12.15 -10.43 3.45
N ILE A 111 -12.45 -10.42 4.74
CA ILE A 111 -11.71 -9.62 5.72
C ILE A 111 -10.44 -10.40 6.07
N ILE A 112 -9.29 -9.85 5.74
CA ILE A 112 -7.99 -10.44 6.07
C ILE A 112 -7.66 -10.17 7.54
N ASP A 113 -7.87 -8.94 8.00
CA ASP A 113 -7.57 -8.54 9.38
C ASP A 113 -8.37 -7.29 9.78
N ASP A 114 -9.25 -7.41 10.77
CA ASP A 114 -10.01 -6.31 11.40
C ASP A 114 -9.46 -5.89 12.78
N THR A 115 -8.25 -6.34 13.11
CA THR A 115 -7.54 -6.04 14.36
C THR A 115 -6.31 -5.16 14.16
N CYS A 116 -5.97 -4.82 12.91
CA CYS A 116 -4.79 -4.04 12.54
C CYS A 116 -4.91 -2.54 12.86
N GLY A 117 -6.13 -2.02 13.01
CA GLY A 117 -6.39 -0.59 13.21
C GLY A 117 -6.63 0.14 11.89
N GLN A 118 -6.54 1.48 11.90
CA GLN A 118 -6.80 2.32 10.73
C GLN A 118 -5.68 2.12 9.70
N VAL A 119 -5.98 1.48 8.56
CA VAL A 119 -4.98 1.20 7.52
C VAL A 119 -4.77 2.43 6.64
N PHE A 120 -3.54 2.89 6.52
CA PHE A 120 -3.20 4.08 5.73
C PHE A 120 -2.78 3.73 4.29
N ASP A 121 -1.97 2.69 4.10
CA ASP A 121 -1.57 2.20 2.78
C ASP A 121 -1.29 0.70 2.83
N VAL A 122 -1.37 0.07 1.66
CA VAL A 122 -1.02 -1.32 1.44
C VAL A 122 -0.05 -1.44 0.27
N TYR A 123 0.89 -2.38 0.32
CA TYR A 123 1.87 -2.61 -0.74
C TYR A 123 2.05 -4.11 -0.97
N VAL A 124 2.20 -4.54 -2.22
CA VAL A 124 2.35 -5.97 -2.60
C VAL A 124 3.73 -6.14 -3.23
N ASP A 125 4.51 -7.11 -2.74
CA ASP A 125 5.83 -7.49 -3.24
C ASP A 125 6.21 -8.86 -2.61
N ASP A 126 7.22 -9.54 -3.15
CA ASP A 126 7.89 -10.68 -2.52
C ASP A 126 8.95 -10.14 -1.53
N PHE A 127 8.55 -9.76 -0.33
CA PHE A 127 9.42 -8.98 0.57
C PHE A 127 10.55 -9.80 1.17
N ASN A 128 10.39 -11.13 1.26
CA ASN A 128 11.43 -12.02 1.79
C ASN A 128 12.26 -12.73 0.69
N ARG A 129 11.90 -12.52 -0.59
CA ARG A 129 12.52 -13.09 -1.79
C ARG A 129 12.42 -14.62 -1.85
N ASP A 130 11.36 -15.20 -1.30
CA ASP A 130 11.14 -16.65 -1.32
C ASP A 130 10.39 -17.17 -2.55
N GLY A 131 9.97 -16.26 -3.45
CA GLY A 131 9.22 -16.56 -4.65
C GLY A 131 7.70 -16.56 -4.47
N LYS A 132 7.21 -16.27 -3.27
CA LYS A 132 5.81 -15.96 -2.99
C LYS A 132 5.67 -14.46 -2.75
N ILE A 133 4.49 -13.93 -3.08
CA ILE A 133 4.19 -12.53 -2.81
C ILE A 133 3.53 -12.42 -1.43
N GLU A 134 3.90 -11.39 -0.70
CA GLU A 134 3.21 -10.94 0.51
C GLU A 134 2.55 -9.60 0.24
N PHE A 135 1.86 -9.08 1.25
CA PHE A 135 1.57 -7.67 1.28
C PHE A 135 1.93 -7.06 2.63
N LEU A 136 2.20 -5.77 2.61
CA LEU A 136 2.47 -4.94 3.76
C LEU A 136 1.31 -3.96 3.97
N ALA A 137 0.92 -3.72 5.23
CA ALA A 137 -0.02 -2.67 5.60
C ALA A 137 0.60 -1.74 6.66
N THR A 138 0.46 -0.43 6.46
CA THR A 138 0.71 0.55 7.51
C THR A 138 -0.59 0.86 8.21
N ALA A 139 -0.61 0.77 9.54
CA ALA A 139 -1.85 0.95 10.29
C ALA A 139 -1.63 1.62 11.64
N TYR A 140 -2.64 2.38 12.06
CA TYR A 140 -2.66 3.10 13.33
C TYR A 140 -3.72 2.53 14.28
N ASN A 141 -3.28 2.04 15.44
CA ASN A 141 -4.20 1.54 16.47
C ASN A 141 -4.70 2.70 17.33
N THR A 142 -5.97 3.09 17.16
CA THR A 142 -6.57 4.23 17.86
C THR A 142 -6.71 4.03 19.37
N SER A 143 -6.73 2.78 19.84
CA SER A 143 -6.92 2.46 21.25
C SER A 143 -5.66 2.71 22.08
N ILE A 144 -4.50 2.33 21.53
CA ILE A 144 -3.19 2.52 22.18
C ILE A 144 -2.40 3.70 21.61
N LYS A 145 -2.88 4.31 20.52
CA LYS A 145 -2.28 5.46 19.83
C LYS A 145 -0.86 5.21 19.33
N VAL A 146 -0.64 4.01 18.82
CA VAL A 146 0.64 3.58 18.24
C VAL A 146 0.38 2.94 16.90
N GLY A 147 1.17 3.34 15.91
CA GLY A 147 1.18 2.73 14.60
C GLY A 147 2.15 1.59 14.46
N SER A 148 1.93 0.80 13.43
CA SER A 148 2.74 -0.37 13.08
C SER A 148 2.81 -0.56 11.58
N VAL A 149 3.81 -1.31 11.17
CA VAL A 149 3.98 -1.85 9.83
C VAL A 149 3.88 -3.36 9.94
N TYR A 150 2.86 -3.91 9.28
CA TYR A 150 2.57 -5.34 9.26
C TYR A 150 2.90 -5.92 7.89
N VAL A 151 3.44 -7.13 7.86
CA VAL A 151 3.50 -7.98 6.67
C VAL A 151 2.50 -9.12 6.85
N TYR A 152 1.84 -9.51 5.77
CA TYR A 152 0.88 -10.59 5.73
C TYR A 152 1.29 -11.60 4.66
N GLU A 153 1.49 -12.85 5.08
CA GLU A 153 1.75 -13.95 4.18
C GLU A 153 0.44 -14.42 3.54
N ILE A 154 0.45 -14.56 2.21
CA ILE A 154 -0.74 -14.97 1.44
C ILE A 154 -0.83 -16.50 1.43
N PRO A 155 -1.91 -17.11 1.93
CA PRO A 155 -2.04 -18.56 1.94
C PRO A 155 -2.28 -19.09 0.51
N ASP A 156 -1.63 -20.22 0.18
CA ASP A 156 -1.84 -20.93 -1.10
C ASP A 156 -3.31 -21.35 -1.30
N SER A 157 -4.07 -21.49 -0.19
CA SER A 157 -5.48 -21.87 -0.16
C SER A 157 -6.43 -20.70 0.04
N PHE A 158 -6.07 -19.48 -0.36
CA PHE A 158 -7.01 -18.36 -0.44
C PHE A 158 -8.30 -18.75 -1.20
N PRO A 159 -9.52 -18.35 -0.80
CA PRO A 159 -9.89 -17.50 0.34
C PRO A 159 -10.01 -18.18 1.70
N GLU A 160 -9.96 -19.50 1.79
CA GLU A 160 -10.21 -20.24 3.04
C GLU A 160 -8.99 -20.35 3.96
N GLY A 161 -7.80 -20.00 3.47
CA GLY A 161 -6.54 -20.07 4.23
C GLY A 161 -6.40 -19.01 5.32
N SER A 162 -5.59 -19.33 6.33
CA SER A 162 -5.21 -18.39 7.38
C SER A 162 -4.13 -17.43 6.88
N TRP A 163 -4.37 -16.14 7.09
CA TRP A 163 -3.41 -15.07 6.77
C TRP A 163 -2.51 -14.83 7.99
N ASN A 164 -1.21 -15.08 7.86
CA ASN A 164 -0.27 -14.88 8.95
C ASN A 164 0.20 -13.42 8.97
N ARG A 165 -0.05 -12.71 10.08
CA ARG A 165 0.39 -11.33 10.27
C ARG A 165 1.69 -11.29 11.07
N ILE A 166 2.65 -10.51 10.57
CA ILE A 166 3.96 -10.30 11.16
C ILE A 166 4.17 -8.80 11.38
N THR A 167 4.49 -8.39 12.60
CA THR A 167 4.87 -6.99 12.89
C THR A 167 6.36 -6.80 12.61
N ILE A 168 6.71 -6.01 11.60
CA ILE A 168 8.12 -5.73 11.25
C ILE A 168 8.63 -4.41 11.85
N ALA A 169 7.71 -3.50 12.21
CA ALA A 169 8.03 -2.29 12.94
C ALA A 169 6.79 -1.78 13.70
N ASP A 170 6.98 -1.19 14.86
CA ASP A 170 5.95 -0.54 15.68
C ASP A 170 6.48 0.78 16.26
N GLY A 171 5.79 1.39 17.23
CA GLY A 171 6.29 2.58 17.92
C GLY A 171 6.30 3.83 17.03
N PHE A 172 5.33 3.92 16.13
CA PHE A 172 5.03 5.11 15.36
C PHE A 172 4.02 5.95 16.14
N GLU A 173 4.49 7.05 16.72
CA GLU A 173 3.69 7.89 17.63
C GLU A 173 3.46 9.26 16.99
N PRO A 174 2.23 9.59 16.57
CA PRO A 174 1.95 10.86 15.90
C PRO A 174 2.10 12.05 16.85
N ASN A 175 2.47 13.19 16.29
CA ASN A 175 2.43 14.46 17.01
C ASN A 175 0.99 14.86 17.31
N TYR A 176 0.80 15.71 18.32
CA TYR A 176 -0.52 16.30 18.56
C TYR A 176 -0.87 17.33 17.49
N ILE A 177 -2.07 17.23 16.90
CA ILE A 177 -2.65 18.23 15.99
C ILE A 177 -3.84 18.91 16.65
N PHE A 178 -3.81 20.23 16.72
CA PHE A 178 -4.90 21.01 17.32
C PHE A 178 -6.17 20.90 16.47
N GLY A 179 -7.25 20.39 17.07
CA GLY A 179 -8.57 20.31 16.44
C GLY A 179 -8.70 19.22 15.37
N GLY A 180 -7.74 18.31 15.25
CA GLY A 180 -7.73 17.23 14.26
C GLY A 180 -7.47 15.85 14.87
N GLN A 181 -7.71 14.81 14.07
CA GLN A 181 -7.15 13.49 14.32
C GLN A 181 -5.70 13.48 13.81
N SER A 182 -4.89 12.61 14.40
CA SER A 182 -3.50 12.46 14.01
C SER A 182 -3.08 11.00 14.05
N MET A 183 -2.24 10.60 13.11
CA MET A 183 -1.87 9.21 12.88
C MET A 183 -0.46 9.06 12.31
N SER A 184 0.12 7.90 12.56
CA SER A 184 1.38 7.44 11.99
C SER A 184 1.36 5.90 12.01
N PRO A 185 2.00 5.18 11.09
CA PRO A 185 2.73 5.67 9.92
C PRO A 185 1.84 5.92 8.70
N GLY A 186 2.38 6.70 7.76
CA GLY A 186 1.84 6.95 6.43
C GLY A 186 2.25 5.88 5.41
N SER A 187 2.49 6.29 4.16
CA SER A 187 2.81 5.36 3.07
C SER A 187 4.20 4.71 3.17
N PRO A 188 4.30 3.39 2.94
CA PRO A 188 5.56 2.68 2.76
C PRO A 188 5.99 2.67 1.28
N LYS A 189 7.28 2.44 1.02
CA LYS A 189 7.79 2.14 -0.32
C LYS A 189 9.06 1.27 -0.24
N PRO A 190 9.08 0.06 -0.84
CA PRO A 190 10.28 -0.74 -0.96
C PRO A 190 11.30 -0.12 -1.91
N PHE A 191 12.58 -0.33 -1.63
CA PHE A 191 13.68 0.13 -2.47
C PHE A 191 14.99 -0.61 -2.17
N TYR A 192 15.96 -0.42 -3.05
CA TYR A 192 17.35 -0.79 -2.83
C TYR A 192 18.24 0.46 -2.87
N PRO A 193 19.26 0.58 -2.00
CA PRO A 193 20.07 1.80 -1.87
C PRO A 193 20.93 2.09 -3.11
N SER A 194 21.24 1.08 -3.93
CA SER A 194 21.98 1.23 -5.18
C SER A 194 21.57 0.17 -6.21
N LEU A 195 21.86 0.44 -7.48
CA LEU A 195 21.70 -0.54 -8.56
C LEU A 195 22.65 -1.73 -8.36
N ALA A 196 23.83 -1.52 -7.80
CA ALA A 196 24.76 -2.60 -7.51
C ALA A 196 24.18 -3.58 -6.47
N TYR A 197 23.61 -3.06 -5.38
CA TYR A 197 22.98 -3.87 -4.33
C TYR A 197 21.73 -4.60 -4.85
N GLU A 198 20.92 -3.94 -5.69
CA GLU A 198 19.74 -4.57 -6.29
C GLU A 198 20.09 -5.75 -7.23
N ASN A 199 21.21 -5.64 -7.95
CA ASN A 199 21.64 -6.65 -8.92
C ASN A 199 22.56 -7.72 -8.31
N GLU A 200 22.94 -7.58 -7.04
CA GLU A 200 23.71 -8.61 -6.34
C GLU A 200 22.83 -9.84 -6.09
N ILE A 201 23.37 -11.00 -6.45
CA ILE A 201 22.74 -12.30 -6.24
C ILE A 201 23.49 -12.99 -5.11
N LEU A 202 22.74 -13.35 -4.07
CA LEU A 202 23.24 -14.07 -2.90
C LEU A 202 23.70 -15.48 -3.27
N ASP A 203 24.47 -16.11 -2.39
CA ASP A 203 25.01 -17.47 -2.59
C ASP A 203 23.91 -18.52 -2.84
N ASP A 204 22.68 -18.29 -2.38
CA ASP A 204 21.52 -19.16 -2.58
C ASP A 204 20.69 -18.83 -3.83
N GLY A 205 21.14 -17.86 -4.64
CA GLY A 205 20.53 -17.48 -5.91
C GLY A 205 19.42 -16.42 -5.81
N ARG A 206 19.09 -15.94 -4.60
CA ARG A 206 18.09 -14.87 -4.41
C ARG A 206 18.72 -13.47 -4.54
N GLN A 207 17.88 -12.48 -4.82
CA GLN A 207 18.24 -11.08 -4.59
C GLN A 207 18.14 -10.76 -3.09
N HIS A 208 18.78 -9.67 -2.68
CA HIS A 208 18.57 -9.11 -1.34
C HIS A 208 17.09 -8.81 -1.08
N LYS A 209 16.67 -8.93 0.17
CA LYS A 209 15.40 -8.34 0.63
C LYS A 209 15.41 -6.82 0.42
N PRO A 210 14.32 -6.22 -0.08
CA PRO A 210 14.24 -4.78 -0.23
C PRO A 210 14.26 -4.10 1.14
N TRP A 211 14.85 -2.91 1.21
CA TRP A 211 14.67 -2.01 2.33
C TRP A 211 13.33 -1.31 2.17
N LEU A 212 12.77 -0.77 3.25
CA LEU A 212 11.52 -0.02 3.20
C LEU A 212 11.78 1.42 3.64
N THR A 213 11.30 2.38 2.85
CA THR A 213 11.03 3.73 3.37
C THR A 213 9.61 3.74 3.93
N VAL A 214 9.40 4.40 5.07
CA VAL A 214 8.06 4.60 5.65
C VAL A 214 7.90 6.05 6.05
N SER A 215 6.91 6.73 5.47
CA SER A 215 6.52 8.06 5.92
C SER A 215 5.91 7.92 7.31
N GLY A 216 6.28 8.78 8.25
CA GLY A 216 5.68 8.84 9.57
C GLY A 216 4.40 9.67 9.61
N ASP A 217 3.94 10.18 8.45
CA ASP A 217 2.79 11.09 8.36
C ASP A 217 2.85 12.14 9.47
N ASP A 218 1.92 12.14 10.42
CA ASP A 218 1.86 13.15 11.47
C ASP A 218 2.85 12.99 12.64
N ASP A 219 3.77 12.01 12.63
CA ASP A 219 4.94 12.05 13.54
C ASP A 219 6.08 12.93 13.01
N GLY A 220 5.96 13.39 11.76
CA GLY A 220 6.86 14.35 11.13
C GLY A 220 8.20 13.76 10.68
N LYS A 221 8.36 12.43 10.70
CA LYS A 221 9.62 11.76 10.37
C LYS A 221 9.47 10.88 9.14
N VAL A 222 10.58 10.58 8.48
CA VAL A 222 10.64 9.49 7.50
C VAL A 222 11.63 8.46 8.01
N TYR A 223 11.27 7.19 7.90
CA TYR A 223 12.01 6.07 8.43
C TYR A 223 12.57 5.19 7.32
N ILE A 224 13.69 4.54 7.61
CA ILE A 224 14.17 3.35 6.90
C ILE A 224 13.92 2.15 7.79
N LEU A 225 13.31 1.10 7.24
CA LEU A 225 13.31 -0.24 7.82
C LEU A 225 14.28 -1.09 7.00
N ARG A 226 15.35 -1.54 7.63
CA ARG A 226 16.38 -2.38 7.00
C ARG A 226 16.29 -3.81 7.52
N PRO A 227 16.17 -4.84 6.66
CA PRO A 227 16.19 -6.23 7.11
C PRO A 227 17.52 -6.53 7.81
N LEU A 228 17.48 -7.21 8.96
CA LEU A 228 18.68 -7.62 9.71
C LEU A 228 19.27 -8.94 9.24
N SER A 229 18.53 -9.68 8.40
CA SER A 229 18.92 -10.98 7.87
C SER A 229 18.33 -11.18 6.48
N GLU A 230 19.07 -11.87 5.62
CA GLU A 230 18.59 -12.30 4.30
C GLU A 230 17.87 -13.66 4.36
N ASP A 231 17.84 -14.35 5.51
CA ASP A 231 17.05 -15.59 5.69
C ASP A 231 15.56 -15.27 5.44
N PRO A 232 14.88 -15.93 4.48
CA PRO A 232 13.48 -15.62 4.16
C PRO A 232 12.52 -15.73 5.36
N THR A 233 12.85 -16.55 6.34
CA THR A 233 12.03 -16.77 7.53
C THR A 233 12.25 -15.74 8.63
N ASP A 234 13.31 -14.94 8.54
CA ASP A 234 13.62 -13.87 9.48
C ASP A 234 13.02 -12.53 9.01
N TRP A 235 12.00 -12.09 9.74
CA TRP A 235 11.28 -10.84 9.51
C TRP A 235 11.74 -9.71 10.44
N THR A 236 12.94 -9.79 11.00
CA THR A 236 13.45 -8.75 11.89
C THR A 236 14.01 -7.58 11.07
N TYR A 237 13.50 -6.38 11.34
CA TYR A 237 13.97 -5.14 10.72
C TYR A 237 14.55 -4.18 11.76
N GLU A 238 15.60 -3.47 11.37
CA GLU A 238 16.08 -2.29 12.09
C GLU A 238 15.29 -1.06 11.61
N LYS A 239 14.65 -0.35 12.54
CA LYS A 239 13.99 0.93 12.27
C LYS A 239 14.93 2.10 12.57
N GLN A 240 15.22 2.91 11.55
CA GLN A 240 16.05 4.11 11.66
C GLN A 240 15.29 5.35 11.18
N ILE A 241 15.52 6.51 11.81
CA ILE A 241 15.01 7.79 11.32
C ILE A 241 15.95 8.27 10.21
N LEU A 242 15.43 8.42 8.99
CA LEU A 242 16.14 9.07 7.88
C LEU A 242 16.14 10.59 8.05
N VAL A 243 14.96 11.14 8.33
CA VAL A 243 14.76 12.57 8.56
C VAL A 243 13.76 12.78 9.68
N ASP A 244 14.06 13.73 10.54
CA ASP A 244 13.07 14.36 11.41
C ASP A 244 12.87 15.78 10.90
N THR A 245 11.67 16.05 10.37
CA THR A 245 11.35 17.36 9.77
C THR A 245 11.24 18.47 10.81
N GLN A 246 11.22 18.13 12.11
CA GLN A 246 10.92 19.02 13.25
C GLN A 246 9.56 19.73 13.11
N ALA A 247 8.68 19.20 12.26
CA ALA A 247 7.33 19.67 12.03
C ALA A 247 6.34 18.51 12.18
N THR A 248 5.04 18.80 12.06
CA THR A 248 4.01 17.80 12.35
C THR A 248 3.93 16.70 11.31
N THR A 249 3.84 17.03 10.02
CA THR A 249 3.48 16.04 8.99
C THR A 249 4.59 15.90 7.95
N SER A 250 5.02 14.67 7.71
CA SER A 250 5.85 14.25 6.58
C SER A 250 4.97 13.61 5.51
N GLY A 251 5.33 13.78 4.25
CA GLY A 251 4.62 13.18 3.12
C GLY A 251 5.29 11.91 2.61
N LYS A 252 4.84 11.44 1.44
CA LYS A 252 5.43 10.30 0.73
C LYS A 252 6.84 10.61 0.22
N MET A 253 7.56 9.53 -0.07
CA MET A 253 8.91 9.58 -0.61
C MET A 253 8.91 9.23 -2.11
N ALA A 254 9.75 9.93 -2.87
CA ALA A 254 10.18 9.49 -4.19
C ALA A 254 11.61 8.93 -4.09
N ILE A 255 11.90 7.90 -4.88
CA ILE A 255 13.17 7.18 -4.82
C ILE A 255 13.59 6.88 -6.25
N ALA A 256 14.77 7.36 -6.64
CA ALA A 256 15.37 7.16 -7.96
C ALA A 256 16.87 7.48 -7.89
N ASP A 257 17.65 6.91 -8.79
CA ASP A 257 19.00 7.40 -9.09
C ASP A 257 18.84 8.68 -9.91
N LEU A 258 19.00 9.84 -9.26
CA LEU A 258 18.65 11.14 -9.84
C LEU A 258 19.81 11.73 -10.66
N ASP A 259 21.04 11.39 -10.34
CA ASP A 259 22.24 11.92 -10.99
C ASP A 259 23.01 10.89 -11.84
N GLY A 260 22.58 9.64 -11.83
CA GLY A 260 23.10 8.56 -12.67
C GLY A 260 24.39 7.94 -12.12
N ASP A 261 24.68 8.11 -10.83
CA ASP A 261 25.88 7.56 -10.19
C ASP A 261 25.73 6.10 -9.74
N GLY A 262 24.52 5.54 -9.86
CA GLY A 262 24.18 4.17 -9.49
C GLY A 262 23.67 4.01 -8.07
N TYR A 263 23.66 5.06 -7.24
CA TYR A 263 23.01 5.12 -5.94
C TYR A 263 21.63 5.76 -6.09
N ARG A 264 20.69 5.38 -5.22
CA ARG A 264 19.35 5.96 -5.26
C ARG A 264 19.22 7.09 -4.24
N GLU A 265 18.75 8.23 -4.68
CA GLU A 265 18.35 9.32 -3.82
C GLU A 265 16.93 9.07 -3.29
N ILE A 266 16.72 9.46 -2.04
CA ILE A 266 15.41 9.56 -1.41
C ILE A 266 15.03 11.03 -1.32
N VAL A 267 13.94 11.40 -2.00
CA VAL A 267 13.30 12.71 -1.91
C VAL A 267 12.11 12.58 -0.97
N ALA A 268 12.22 13.15 0.22
CA ALA A 268 11.19 13.14 1.25
C ALA A 268 10.48 14.50 1.35
N ALA A 269 9.15 14.49 1.33
CA ALA A 269 8.36 15.69 1.55
C ALA A 269 8.19 15.98 3.05
N GLY A 270 8.60 17.14 3.52
CA GLY A 270 8.22 17.66 4.83
C GLY A 270 7.03 18.59 4.69
N TYR A 271 5.82 18.03 4.60
CA TYR A 271 4.59 18.78 4.31
C TYR A 271 4.41 19.98 5.23
N SER A 272 4.40 19.75 6.54
CA SER A 272 4.23 20.84 7.53
C SER A 272 5.51 21.65 7.76
N ALA A 273 6.65 21.17 7.27
CA ALA A 273 7.91 21.89 7.31
C ALA A 273 8.10 22.84 6.11
N ASP A 274 7.24 22.76 5.08
CA ASP A 274 7.36 23.46 3.81
C ASP A 274 8.74 23.25 3.15
N ARG A 275 9.22 22.00 3.16
CA ARG A 275 10.55 21.61 2.69
C ARG A 275 10.55 20.27 1.96
N ILE A 276 11.50 20.14 1.05
CA ILE A 276 11.92 18.85 0.48
C ILE A 276 13.29 18.51 1.03
N TYR A 277 13.46 17.26 1.45
CA TYR A 277 14.73 16.72 1.91
C TYR A 277 15.23 15.71 0.89
N VAL A 278 16.52 15.76 0.57
CA VAL A 278 17.15 14.84 -0.39
C VAL A 278 18.30 14.14 0.32
N PHE A 279 18.32 12.82 0.24
CA PHE A 279 19.35 11.97 0.82
C PHE A 279 19.92 11.08 -0.27
N THR A 280 21.22 10.82 -0.24
CA THR A 280 21.89 9.87 -1.14
C THR A 280 22.60 8.80 -0.33
N TYR A 281 22.73 7.60 -0.92
CA TYR A 281 23.57 6.52 -0.41
C TYR A 281 24.98 6.50 -1.01
N ALA A 282 25.30 7.46 -1.89
CA ALA A 282 26.65 7.64 -2.38
C ALA A 282 27.64 7.88 -1.20
N PRO A 283 28.84 7.25 -1.23
CA PRO A 283 29.81 7.30 -0.13
C PRO A 283 30.57 8.63 0.03
#